data_AF-A0A9J7DHA9-F1
#
_entry.id   AF-A0A9J7DHA9-F1
#
_cell.length_a   1.000
_cell.length_b   1.000
_cell.length_c   1.000
_cell.angle_alpha   90.00
_cell.angle_beta   90.00
_cell.angle_gamma   90.00
#
_symmetry.space_group_name_H-M   'P 1'
#
loop_
_entity.id
_entity.type
_entity.pdbx_description
1 polymer ?
#
loop_
_entity_poly.entity_id
_entity_poly.type
_entity_poly.pdbx_seq_one_letter_code
_entity_poly.pdbx_strand_id
1 'polypeptide(L)'
;MSKKTQISYEHVLRFIDANVFRLKPASFTTDFEKALRSGILKVYPEVQLKGCWFHYCQALRRKLTNISELAKFVKTTDAARRIFKKMLVLPLLPPDDIPTAFNLCKQEAYASMNCYYKSENVFEKFFDYFQRQWIDLESPLKFSVHGECVRTASAVESYNSFLCAQIPMHGSFWDFLQIIRQQEFQKYVDLKQILDGVSEISQPTKRNRDRNEQVKILTEQLANKQITPKMFLQMMTNKITNLAPVVLDRTPIDESETEDESQPILQDGLLCEICFKNKKCMLLLPCRHAKLCKPCFEGIQDKHNNQGTLILCPFCRQIVGQTQEIYI
;
A
#
# COMPACT_ATOMS: atom_id res chain seq x y z
N MET A 1 7.75 16.17 -9.27
CA MET A 1 8.73 15.69 -10.26
C MET A 1 8.04 15.59 -11.60
N SER A 2 8.50 16.31 -12.63
CA SER A 2 7.90 16.27 -13.98
C SER A 2 8.28 15.01 -14.78
N LYS A 3 9.36 14.32 -14.41
CA LYS A 3 9.79 13.04 -15.01
C LYS A 3 10.38 12.12 -13.94
N LYS A 4 10.07 10.82 -14.02
CA LYS A 4 10.63 9.77 -13.14
C LYS A 4 11.98 9.30 -13.67
N THR A 5 13.01 10.14 -13.54
CA THR A 5 14.38 9.82 -13.98
C THR A 5 15.29 9.50 -12.81
N GLN A 6 16.36 8.74 -13.05
CA GLN A 6 17.37 8.45 -12.04
C GLN A 6 17.91 9.73 -11.40
N ILE A 7 18.27 10.74 -12.20
CA ILE A 7 18.81 12.03 -11.74
C ILE A 7 17.81 12.75 -10.83
N SER A 8 16.52 12.71 -11.18
CA SER A 8 15.48 13.32 -10.34
C SER A 8 15.39 12.64 -8.97
N TYR A 9 15.47 11.31 -8.91
CA TYR A 9 15.51 10.59 -7.63
C TYR A 9 16.80 10.88 -6.84
N GLU A 10 17.96 10.95 -7.50
CA GLU A 10 19.21 11.32 -6.84
C GLU A 10 19.13 12.69 -6.16
N HIS A 11 18.54 13.69 -6.82
CA HIS A 11 18.35 15.03 -6.26
C HIS A 11 17.46 14.99 -5.02
N VAL A 12 16.32 14.30 -5.09
CA VAL A 12 15.39 14.17 -3.94
C VAL A 12 16.06 13.46 -2.78
N LEU A 13 16.75 12.34 -3.03
CA LEU A 13 17.42 11.56 -1.99
C LEU A 13 18.53 12.36 -1.30
N ARG A 14 19.37 13.07 -2.06
CA ARG A 14 20.41 13.94 -1.50
C ARG A 14 19.83 15.11 -0.71
N PHE A 15 18.72 15.67 -1.19
CA PHE A 15 18.04 16.74 -0.46
C PHE A 15 17.51 16.26 0.89
N ILE A 16 16.87 15.08 0.94
CA ILE A 16 16.36 14.49 2.18
C ILE A 16 17.52 14.24 3.16
N ASP A 17 18.60 13.62 2.71
CA ASP A 17 19.76 13.28 3.54
C ASP A 17 20.44 14.52 4.15
N ALA A 18 20.51 15.61 3.38
CA ALA A 18 21.14 16.86 3.80
C ALA A 18 20.25 17.76 4.66
N ASN A 19 18.93 17.75 4.47
CA ASN A 19 18.03 18.77 5.03
C ASN A 19 16.96 18.23 5.98
N VAL A 20 16.63 16.93 5.91
CA VAL A 20 15.51 16.36 6.68
C VAL A 20 16.03 15.38 7.72
N PHE A 21 16.67 14.29 7.30
CA PHE A 21 17.32 13.33 8.18
C PHE A 21 18.28 12.44 7.40
N ARG A 22 19.31 11.93 8.09
CA ARG A 22 20.28 11.02 7.48
C ARG A 22 19.65 9.65 7.22
N LEU A 23 19.71 9.21 5.97
CA LEU A 23 19.16 7.93 5.51
C LEU A 23 20.16 6.76 5.68
N LYS A 24 21.43 7.01 6.06
CA LYS A 24 22.38 5.93 6.37
C LYS A 24 22.33 5.55 7.86
N PRO A 25 22.32 4.25 8.24
CA PRO A 25 22.33 3.04 7.40
C PRO A 25 20.92 2.44 7.22
N ALA A 26 20.11 2.95 6.28
CA ALA A 26 18.79 2.38 6.01
C ALA A 26 18.85 1.21 5.00
N SER A 27 17.99 0.21 5.22
CA SER A 27 17.56 -0.73 4.19
C SER A 27 16.42 -0.12 3.37
N PHE A 28 16.40 -0.35 2.06
CA PHE A 28 15.35 0.18 1.18
C PHE A 28 14.49 -0.95 0.62
N THR A 29 13.18 -0.86 0.82
CA THR A 29 12.20 -1.73 0.15
C THR A 29 11.43 -0.89 -0.86
N THR A 30 11.57 -1.21 -2.15
CA THR A 30 10.91 -0.45 -3.22
C THR A 30 10.11 -1.36 -4.15
N ASP A 31 9.28 -0.75 -4.99
CA ASP A 31 8.80 -1.41 -6.20
C ASP A 31 9.97 -1.73 -7.17
N PHE A 32 9.65 -2.18 -8.38
CA PHE A 32 10.61 -2.56 -9.41
C PHE A 32 10.93 -1.42 -10.39
N GLU A 33 10.73 -0.16 -9.99
CA GLU A 33 11.02 1.00 -10.84
C GLU A 33 12.53 1.22 -11.00
N LYS A 34 13.03 1.02 -12.24
CA LYS A 34 14.47 1.05 -12.55
C LYS A 34 15.14 2.38 -12.17
N ALA A 35 14.48 3.51 -12.44
CA ALA A 35 15.04 4.83 -12.20
C ALA A 35 15.26 5.11 -10.70
N LEU A 36 14.24 4.85 -9.88
CA LEU A 36 14.32 4.96 -8.42
C LEU A 36 15.43 4.09 -7.85
N ARG A 37 15.44 2.80 -8.21
CA ARG A 37 16.44 1.83 -7.71
C ARG A 37 17.87 2.23 -8.07
N SER A 38 18.07 2.67 -9.31
CA SER A 38 19.39 3.15 -9.76
C SER A 38 19.80 4.41 -9.01
N GLY A 39 18.86 5.32 -8.73
CA GLY A 39 19.10 6.52 -7.95
C GLY A 39 19.50 6.21 -6.51
N ILE A 40 18.81 5.27 -5.85
CA ILE A 40 19.14 4.80 -4.50
C ILE A 40 20.56 4.22 -4.47
N LEU A 41 20.88 3.28 -5.37
CA LEU A 41 22.21 2.64 -5.40
C LEU A 41 23.31 3.62 -5.77
N LYS A 42 23.00 4.69 -6.52
CA LYS A 42 23.97 5.73 -6.84
C LYS A 42 24.27 6.64 -5.64
N VAL A 43 23.26 7.01 -4.85
CA VAL A 43 23.43 7.86 -3.66
C VAL A 43 23.95 7.04 -2.47
N TYR A 44 23.53 5.79 -2.36
CA TYR A 44 23.88 4.87 -1.27
C TYR A 44 24.37 3.52 -1.82
N PRO A 45 25.64 3.41 -2.25
CA PRO A 45 26.15 2.20 -2.89
C PRO A 45 26.15 0.94 -2.01
N GLU A 46 26.22 1.11 -0.69
CA GLU A 46 26.33 0.02 0.27
C GLU A 46 24.99 -0.44 0.85
N VAL A 47 23.86 0.17 0.46
CA VAL A 47 22.56 -0.18 1.05
C VAL A 47 22.01 -1.48 0.48
N GLN A 48 21.35 -2.23 1.35
CA GLN A 48 20.56 -3.36 0.91
C GLN A 48 19.25 -2.87 0.31
N LEU A 49 19.13 -3.04 -1.01
CA LEU A 49 17.91 -2.74 -1.76
C LEU A 49 17.12 -4.03 -1.98
N LYS A 50 15.89 -4.07 -1.49
CA LYS A 50 14.96 -5.20 -1.58
C LYS A 50 13.74 -4.87 -2.42
N GLY A 51 13.26 -5.87 -3.14
CA GLY A 51 11.98 -5.81 -3.83
C GLY A 51 10.80 -5.88 -2.86
N CYS A 52 9.69 -5.27 -3.27
CA CYS A 52 8.43 -5.35 -2.54
C CYS A 52 7.61 -6.57 -2.98
N TRP A 53 7.28 -7.46 -2.04
CA TRP A 53 6.49 -8.67 -2.32
C TRP A 53 5.08 -8.36 -2.87
N PHE A 54 4.49 -7.23 -2.45
CA PHE A 54 3.19 -6.78 -2.98
C PHE A 54 3.28 -6.43 -4.46
N HIS A 55 4.27 -5.64 -4.87
CA HIS A 55 4.49 -5.25 -6.27
C HIS A 55 4.88 -6.45 -7.14
N TYR A 56 5.68 -7.39 -6.61
CA TYR A 56 5.94 -8.69 -7.25
C TYR A 56 4.63 -9.42 -7.56
N CYS A 57 3.75 -9.57 -6.55
CA CYS A 57 2.47 -10.25 -6.73
C CYS A 57 1.57 -9.52 -7.74
N GLN A 58 1.59 -8.19 -7.74
CA GLN A 58 0.82 -7.39 -8.69
C GLN A 58 1.30 -7.60 -10.12
N ALA A 59 2.62 -7.58 -10.36
CA ALA A 59 3.21 -7.82 -11.67
C ALA A 59 2.88 -9.21 -12.20
N LEU A 60 2.96 -10.26 -11.37
CA LEU A 60 2.57 -11.62 -11.78
C LEU A 60 1.08 -11.72 -12.11
N ARG A 61 0.20 -11.06 -11.35
CA ARG A 61 -1.23 -11.03 -11.66
C ARG A 61 -1.52 -10.31 -12.98
N ARG A 62 -0.89 -9.16 -13.23
CA ARG A 62 -1.00 -8.44 -14.51
C ARG A 62 -0.54 -9.32 -15.67
N LYS A 63 0.56 -10.07 -15.49
CA LYS A 63 1.00 -11.01 -16.54
C LYS A 63 0.00 -12.14 -16.76
N LEU A 64 -0.55 -12.71 -15.68
CA LEU A 64 -1.59 -13.74 -15.77
C LEU A 64 -2.80 -13.24 -16.56
N THR A 65 -3.31 -12.04 -16.25
CA THR A 65 -4.48 -11.47 -16.94
C THR A 65 -4.23 -11.20 -18.41
N ASN A 66 -2.99 -10.86 -18.79
CA ASN A 66 -2.59 -10.65 -20.18
C ASN A 66 -2.49 -11.95 -21.00
N ILE A 67 -2.50 -13.11 -20.34
CA ILE A 67 -2.53 -14.43 -21.00
C ILE A 67 -3.92 -15.01 -20.77
N SER A 68 -4.86 -14.65 -21.64
CA SER A 68 -6.30 -14.92 -21.47
C SER A 68 -6.63 -16.41 -21.21
N GLU A 69 -5.95 -17.32 -21.92
CA GLU A 69 -6.12 -18.77 -21.74
C GLU A 69 -5.68 -19.24 -20.35
N LEU A 70 -4.52 -18.75 -19.88
CA LEU A 70 -4.01 -19.07 -18.56
C LEU A 70 -4.89 -18.48 -17.45
N ALA A 71 -5.37 -17.25 -17.63
CA ALA A 71 -6.31 -16.63 -16.71
C ALA A 71 -7.59 -17.45 -16.56
N LYS A 72 -8.15 -17.94 -17.68
CA LYS A 72 -9.30 -18.86 -17.68
C LYS A 72 -8.96 -20.16 -16.97
N PHE A 73 -7.83 -20.79 -17.28
CA PHE A 73 -7.41 -22.06 -16.70
C PHE A 73 -7.19 -21.98 -15.18
N VAL A 74 -6.54 -20.91 -14.69
CA VAL A 74 -6.36 -20.64 -13.24
C VAL A 74 -7.71 -20.39 -12.54
N LYS A 75 -8.69 -19.83 -13.23
CA LYS A 75 -10.05 -19.63 -12.69
C LYS A 75 -10.81 -20.94 -12.58
N THR A 76 -10.73 -21.81 -13.59
CA THR A 76 -11.54 -23.03 -13.69
C THR A 76 -10.93 -24.25 -13.01
N THR A 77 -9.60 -24.32 -12.88
CA THR A 77 -8.92 -25.54 -12.41
C THR A 77 -8.15 -25.29 -11.11
N ASP A 78 -8.44 -26.10 -10.08
CA ASP A 78 -7.78 -26.00 -8.78
C ASP A 78 -6.27 -26.26 -8.85
N ALA A 79 -5.84 -27.19 -9.70
CA ALA A 79 -4.42 -27.49 -9.90
C ALA A 79 -3.67 -26.25 -10.43
N ALA A 80 -4.18 -25.62 -11.50
CA ALA A 80 -3.63 -24.39 -12.06
C ALA A 80 -3.60 -23.25 -11.03
N ARG A 81 -4.68 -23.11 -10.24
CA ARG A 81 -4.76 -22.12 -9.17
C ARG A 81 -3.72 -22.33 -8.09
N ARG A 82 -3.48 -23.59 -7.68
CA ARG A 82 -2.44 -23.93 -6.70
C ARG A 82 -1.05 -23.59 -7.25
N ILE A 83 -0.75 -23.95 -8.50
CA ILE A 83 0.53 -23.63 -9.15
C ILE A 83 0.75 -22.11 -9.18
N PHE A 84 -0.24 -21.34 -9.63
CA PHE A 84 -0.12 -19.88 -9.65
C PHE A 84 0.07 -19.29 -8.25
N LYS A 85 -0.64 -19.80 -7.23
CA LYS A 85 -0.42 -19.38 -5.83
C LYS A 85 1.00 -19.69 -5.34
N LYS A 86 1.61 -20.82 -5.75
CA LYS A 86 3.02 -21.13 -5.43
C LYS A 86 3.96 -20.09 -6.04
N MET A 87 3.72 -19.68 -7.28
CA MET A 87 4.49 -18.62 -7.95
C MET A 87 4.46 -17.30 -7.15
N LEU A 88 3.31 -16.94 -6.56
CA LEU A 88 3.17 -15.72 -5.75
C LEU A 88 3.99 -15.74 -4.46
N VAL A 89 4.33 -16.90 -3.92
CA VAL A 89 5.03 -17.04 -2.62
C VAL A 89 6.53 -17.36 -2.75
N LEU A 90 7.04 -17.56 -3.97
CA LEU A 90 8.47 -17.78 -4.22
C LEU A 90 9.40 -16.75 -3.52
N PRO A 91 9.07 -15.44 -3.47
CA PRO A 91 9.93 -14.46 -2.79
C PRO A 91 10.11 -14.69 -1.28
N LEU A 92 9.32 -15.56 -0.66
CA LEU A 92 9.45 -15.89 0.76
C LEU A 92 10.51 -16.98 1.03
N LEU A 93 10.97 -17.66 -0.02
CA LEU A 93 12.04 -18.65 0.06
C LEU A 93 13.42 -17.98 0.06
N PRO A 94 14.44 -18.65 0.64
CA PRO A 94 15.84 -18.27 0.45
C PRO A 94 16.16 -18.08 -1.05
N PRO A 95 16.97 -17.07 -1.42
CA PRO A 95 17.32 -16.81 -2.82
C PRO A 95 17.79 -18.05 -3.58
N ASP A 96 18.60 -18.89 -2.95
CA ASP A 96 19.21 -20.08 -3.57
C ASP A 96 18.20 -21.21 -3.81
N ASP A 97 17.09 -21.25 -3.06
CA ASP A 97 16.05 -22.26 -3.21
C ASP A 97 15.03 -21.90 -4.30
N ILE A 98 14.95 -20.62 -4.69
CA ILE A 98 13.93 -20.11 -5.63
C ILE A 98 14.03 -20.77 -7.01
N PRO A 99 15.19 -20.90 -7.67
CA PRO A 99 15.27 -21.56 -8.98
C PRO A 99 14.78 -23.01 -8.96
N THR A 100 15.16 -23.76 -7.92
CA THR A 100 14.71 -25.15 -7.71
C THR A 100 13.20 -25.20 -7.49
N ALA A 101 12.67 -24.33 -6.63
CA ALA A 101 11.25 -24.22 -6.35
C ALA A 101 10.42 -23.80 -7.59
N PHE A 102 10.97 -22.93 -8.44
CA PHE A 102 10.37 -22.56 -9.71
C PHE A 102 10.29 -23.76 -10.66
N ASN A 103 11.38 -24.52 -10.81
CA ASN A 103 11.40 -25.73 -11.63
C ASN A 103 10.39 -26.79 -11.15
N LEU A 104 10.22 -26.94 -9.83
CA LEU A 104 9.16 -27.80 -9.27
C LEU A 104 7.77 -27.33 -9.69
N CYS A 105 7.50 -26.03 -9.71
CA CYS A 105 6.23 -25.49 -10.20
C CYS A 105 6.02 -25.78 -11.70
N LYS A 106 7.08 -25.69 -12.52
CA LYS A 106 7.01 -26.06 -13.95
C LYS A 106 6.68 -27.54 -14.12
N GLN A 107 7.38 -28.42 -13.41
CA GLN A 107 7.15 -29.87 -13.45
C GLN A 107 5.72 -30.24 -13.05
N GLU A 108 5.22 -29.65 -11.96
CA GLU A 108 3.83 -29.85 -11.53
C GLU A 108 2.82 -29.37 -12.57
N ALA A 109 3.09 -28.24 -13.24
CA ALA A 109 2.24 -27.73 -14.32
C ALA A 109 2.21 -28.68 -15.53
N TYR A 110 3.37 -29.13 -16.01
CA TYR A 110 3.46 -30.09 -17.12
C TYR A 110 2.76 -31.41 -16.78
N ALA A 111 2.96 -31.95 -15.57
CA ALA A 111 2.29 -33.17 -15.13
C ALA A 111 0.76 -33.02 -15.06
N SER A 112 0.27 -31.85 -14.65
CA SER A 112 -1.18 -31.58 -14.55
C SER A 112 -1.88 -31.39 -15.90
N MET A 113 -1.13 -31.13 -16.99
CA MET A 113 -1.70 -30.90 -18.34
C MET A 113 -1.68 -32.14 -19.24
N ASN A 114 -0.75 -33.07 -19.03
CA ASN A 114 -0.65 -34.31 -19.81
C ASN A 114 -1.91 -35.20 -19.80
N CYS A 115 -2.89 -34.91 -18.93
CA CYS A 115 -4.17 -35.61 -18.87
C CYS A 115 -5.36 -34.86 -19.53
N TYR A 116 -5.22 -33.60 -19.96
CA TYR A 116 -6.37 -32.77 -20.36
C TYR A 116 -6.22 -32.04 -21.71
N TYR A 117 -5.00 -31.70 -22.16
CA TYR A 117 -4.77 -31.01 -23.44
C TYR A 117 -3.66 -31.71 -24.25
N LYS A 118 -3.92 -31.99 -25.54
CA LYS A 118 -2.93 -32.50 -26.51
C LYS A 118 -2.06 -31.40 -27.14
N SER A 119 -2.25 -30.13 -26.76
CA SER A 119 -1.55 -28.94 -27.28
C SER A 119 -0.68 -28.27 -26.22
N GLU A 120 0.18 -27.33 -26.66
CA GLU A 120 1.14 -26.55 -25.87
C GLU A 120 0.71 -26.19 -24.44
N ASN A 121 1.66 -26.18 -23.50
CA ASN A 121 1.37 -25.90 -22.11
C ASN A 121 0.88 -24.46 -21.92
N VAL A 122 -0.31 -24.26 -21.37
CA VAL A 122 -0.92 -22.92 -21.17
C VAL A 122 -0.08 -22.01 -20.25
N PHE A 123 0.78 -22.57 -19.38
CA PHE A 123 1.73 -21.80 -18.56
C PHE A 123 3.01 -21.41 -19.29
N GLU A 124 3.32 -21.94 -20.46
CA GLU A 124 4.63 -21.77 -21.13
C GLU A 124 5.01 -20.30 -21.30
N LYS A 125 4.13 -19.50 -21.89
CA LYS A 125 4.31 -18.05 -22.05
C LYS A 125 4.49 -17.31 -20.72
N PHE A 126 3.87 -17.81 -19.65
CA PHE A 126 4.02 -17.24 -18.31
C PHE A 126 5.37 -17.62 -17.70
N PHE A 127 5.80 -18.87 -17.83
CA PHE A 127 7.09 -19.35 -17.35
C PHE A 127 8.26 -18.71 -18.09
N ASP A 128 8.16 -18.48 -19.39
CA ASP A 128 9.20 -17.79 -20.16
C ASP A 128 9.33 -16.32 -19.76
N TYR A 129 8.20 -15.68 -19.46
CA TYR A 129 8.23 -14.36 -18.84
C TYR A 129 8.85 -14.42 -17.45
N PHE A 130 8.49 -15.42 -16.65
CA PHE A 130 8.99 -15.53 -15.29
C PHE A 130 10.50 -15.72 -15.25
N GLN A 131 11.02 -16.63 -16.08
CA GLN A 131 12.44 -16.87 -16.24
C GLN A 131 13.18 -15.58 -16.59
N ARG A 132 12.79 -14.93 -17.71
CA ARG A 132 13.48 -13.72 -18.19
C ARG A 132 13.41 -12.55 -17.21
N GLN A 133 12.22 -12.28 -16.66
CA GLN A 133 12.02 -11.11 -15.81
C GLN A 133 12.57 -11.34 -14.40
N TRP A 134 12.19 -12.45 -13.76
CA TRP A 134 12.42 -12.63 -12.33
C TRP A 134 13.72 -13.39 -12.05
N ILE A 135 13.99 -14.47 -12.79
CA ILE A 135 15.20 -15.26 -12.57
C ILE A 135 16.44 -14.57 -13.17
N ASP A 136 16.35 -14.12 -14.42
CA ASP A 136 17.53 -13.63 -15.14
C ASP A 136 17.79 -12.13 -14.89
N LEU A 137 16.77 -11.27 -15.03
CA LEU A 137 16.94 -9.82 -14.92
C LEU A 137 16.93 -9.31 -13.48
N GLU A 138 15.87 -9.60 -12.72
CA GLU A 138 15.77 -9.17 -11.32
C GLU A 138 16.71 -9.95 -10.41
N SER A 139 16.88 -11.26 -10.66
CA SER A 139 17.60 -12.22 -9.83
C SER A 139 16.92 -12.50 -8.47
N PRO A 140 16.86 -13.78 -8.03
CA PRO A 140 16.33 -14.17 -6.71
C PRO A 140 16.89 -13.38 -5.53
N LEU A 141 18.15 -12.95 -5.60
CA LEU A 141 18.80 -12.17 -4.54
C LEU A 141 18.11 -10.82 -4.27
N LYS A 142 17.57 -10.17 -5.32
CA LYS A 142 16.97 -8.83 -5.20
C LYS A 142 15.49 -8.88 -4.84
N PHE A 143 14.74 -9.83 -5.39
CA PHE A 143 13.29 -9.89 -5.17
C PHE A 143 12.88 -10.80 -4.01
N SER A 144 13.76 -11.68 -3.53
CA SER A 144 13.51 -12.42 -2.29
C SER A 144 13.42 -11.45 -1.11
N VAL A 145 12.38 -11.66 -0.30
CA VAL A 145 12.11 -10.96 0.95
C VAL A 145 12.20 -11.92 2.14
N HIS A 146 12.90 -13.04 1.95
CA HIS A 146 13.16 -14.01 3.00
C HIS A 146 13.97 -13.37 4.13
N GLY A 147 13.55 -13.60 5.37
CA GLY A 147 14.17 -13.01 6.56
C GLY A 147 13.84 -11.52 6.81
N GLU A 148 13.14 -10.86 5.89
CA GLU A 148 12.82 -9.43 6.04
C GLU A 148 11.66 -9.18 7.01
N CYS A 149 11.84 -8.21 7.90
CA CYS A 149 10.79 -7.75 8.81
C CYS A 149 9.72 -6.95 8.05
N VAL A 150 10.11 -6.21 7.00
CA VAL A 150 9.22 -5.44 6.13
C VAL A 150 9.26 -5.99 4.71
N ARG A 151 8.27 -6.81 4.37
CA ARG A 151 8.15 -7.52 3.08
C ARG A 151 7.33 -6.77 2.03
N THR A 152 6.51 -5.80 2.46
CA THR A 152 5.52 -5.13 1.61
C THR A 152 5.47 -3.63 1.88
N ALA A 153 5.25 -2.83 0.84
CA ALA A 153 5.00 -1.39 0.93
C ALA A 153 3.55 -1.04 1.30
N SER A 154 2.76 -1.98 1.84
CA SER A 154 1.32 -1.78 2.05
C SER A 154 0.97 -0.61 2.97
N ALA A 155 1.83 -0.27 3.92
CA ALA A 155 1.64 0.89 4.78
C ALA A 155 1.72 2.20 3.98
N VAL A 156 2.71 2.29 3.08
CA VAL A 156 2.89 3.44 2.17
C VAL A 156 1.72 3.52 1.20
N GLU A 157 1.31 2.41 0.58
CA GLU A 157 0.17 2.39 -0.36
C GLU A 157 -1.16 2.75 0.32
N SER A 158 -1.37 2.25 1.55
CA SER A 158 -2.55 2.61 2.34
C SER A 158 -2.55 4.09 2.68
N TYR A 159 -1.39 4.66 3.01
CA TYR A 159 -1.26 6.08 3.31
C TYR A 159 -1.44 6.94 2.05
N ASN A 160 -0.85 6.54 0.93
CA ASN A 160 -1.03 7.19 -0.37
C ASN A 160 -2.51 7.17 -0.78
N SER A 161 -3.20 6.04 -0.66
CA SER A 161 -4.64 5.94 -0.95
C SER A 161 -5.46 6.87 -0.05
N PHE A 162 -5.13 6.94 1.23
CA PHE A 162 -5.76 7.83 2.19
C PHE A 162 -5.50 9.32 1.87
N LEU A 163 -4.29 9.68 1.44
CA LEU A 163 -3.97 11.03 0.97
C LEU A 163 -4.70 11.38 -0.32
N CYS A 164 -4.67 10.49 -1.32
CA CYS A 164 -5.37 10.70 -2.59
C CYS A 164 -6.87 10.88 -2.40
N ALA A 165 -7.48 10.20 -1.43
CA ALA A 165 -8.89 10.39 -1.11
C ALA A 165 -9.22 11.77 -0.52
N GLN A 166 -8.23 12.50 0.00
CA GLN A 166 -8.40 13.86 0.52
C GLN A 166 -8.04 14.93 -0.50
N ILE A 167 -7.10 14.63 -1.41
CA ILE A 167 -6.67 15.57 -2.44
C ILE A 167 -7.79 15.70 -3.49
N PRO A 168 -8.32 16.90 -3.73
CA PRO A 168 -9.33 17.10 -4.77
C PRO A 168 -8.77 16.73 -6.14
N MET A 169 -9.60 16.11 -6.99
CA MET A 169 -9.21 15.66 -8.33
C MET A 169 -8.61 16.78 -9.20
N HIS A 170 -9.08 18.02 -9.03
CA HIS A 170 -8.54 19.23 -9.66
C HIS A 170 -8.02 20.23 -8.63
N GLY A 171 -7.44 19.74 -7.54
CA GLY A 171 -6.87 20.56 -6.48
C GLY A 171 -5.68 21.38 -6.99
N SER A 172 -5.59 22.63 -6.54
CA SER A 172 -4.41 23.45 -6.74
C SER A 172 -3.22 22.91 -5.94
N PHE A 173 -2.01 23.37 -6.27
CA PHE A 173 -0.83 23.12 -5.45
C PHE A 173 -1.03 23.54 -3.98
N TRP A 174 -1.81 24.60 -3.75
CA TRP A 174 -2.09 25.09 -2.40
C TRP A 174 -3.03 24.17 -1.63
N ASP A 175 -4.01 23.56 -2.30
CA ASP A 175 -4.88 22.54 -1.70
C ASP A 175 -4.06 21.32 -1.28
N PHE A 176 -3.16 20.86 -2.16
CA PHE A 176 -2.21 19.82 -1.83
C PHE A 176 -1.35 20.19 -0.61
N LEU A 177 -0.74 21.38 -0.61
CA LEU A 177 0.12 21.83 0.49
C LEU A 177 -0.65 21.92 1.81
N GLN A 178 -1.89 22.44 1.79
CA GLN A 178 -2.74 22.52 2.97
C GLN A 178 -3.06 21.14 3.52
N ILE A 179 -3.39 20.18 2.67
CA ILE A 179 -3.65 18.79 3.07
C ILE A 179 -2.39 18.18 3.70
N ILE A 180 -1.23 18.36 3.09
CA ILE A 180 0.04 17.85 3.64
C ILE A 180 0.33 18.46 5.01
N ARG A 181 0.13 19.77 5.20
CA ARG A 181 0.30 20.43 6.51
C ARG A 181 -0.68 19.90 7.55
N GLN A 182 -1.95 19.70 7.18
CA GLN A 182 -2.95 19.13 8.07
C GLN A 182 -2.58 17.70 8.49
N GLN A 183 -2.03 16.92 7.55
CA GLN A 183 -1.60 15.55 7.81
C GLN A 183 -0.35 15.49 8.70
N GLU A 184 0.62 16.37 8.47
CA GLU A 184 1.79 16.50 9.34
C GLU A 184 1.38 16.85 10.77
N PHE A 185 0.51 17.84 10.94
CA PHE A 185 -0.02 18.21 12.25
C PHE A 185 -0.76 17.06 12.93
N GLN A 186 -1.64 16.36 12.21
CA GLN A 186 -2.38 15.22 12.76
C GLN A 186 -1.43 14.11 13.20
N LYS A 187 -0.39 13.80 12.40
CA LYS A 187 0.60 12.78 12.74
C LYS A 187 1.47 13.16 13.93
N TYR A 188 1.83 14.44 14.06
CA TYR A 188 2.50 14.93 15.25
C TYR A 188 1.64 14.76 16.52
N VAL A 189 0.34 15.11 16.45
CA VAL A 189 -0.59 14.92 17.56
C VAL A 189 -0.74 13.44 17.92
N ASP A 190 -0.95 12.57 16.92
CA ASP A 190 -1.06 11.12 17.12
C ASP A 190 0.22 10.57 17.80
N LEU A 191 1.40 10.97 17.33
CA LEU A 191 2.69 10.54 17.89
C LEU A 191 2.84 11.00 19.34
N LYS A 192 2.52 12.26 19.63
CA LYS A 192 2.61 12.81 20.98
C LYS A 192 1.69 12.08 21.95
N GLN A 193 0.44 11.79 21.54
CA GLN A 193 -0.51 11.03 22.36
C GLN A 193 -0.03 9.60 22.65
N ILE A 194 0.65 8.96 21.70
CA ILE A 194 1.26 7.64 21.91
C ILE A 194 2.41 7.71 22.90
N LEU A 195 3.30 8.72 22.76
CA LEU A 195 4.43 8.91 23.67
C LEU A 195 3.97 9.24 25.10
N ASP A 196 2.87 9.99 25.24
CA ASP A 196 2.26 10.35 26.51
C ASP A 196 1.39 9.20 27.09
N GLY A 197 1.27 8.06 26.39
CA GLY A 197 0.49 6.90 26.83
C GLY A 197 -1.03 7.07 26.77
N VAL A 198 -1.52 8.13 26.14
CA VAL A 198 -2.95 8.46 26.01
C VAL A 198 -3.62 7.64 24.90
N SER A 199 -2.86 7.13 23.94
CA SER A 199 -3.38 6.34 22.82
C SER A 199 -2.46 5.19 22.44
N GLU A 200 -3.05 4.09 21.98
CA GLU A 200 -2.30 2.92 21.52
C GLU A 200 -2.01 2.97 20.01
N ILE A 201 -0.92 2.32 19.62
CA ILE A 201 -0.56 2.15 18.21
C ILE A 201 -1.61 1.27 17.53
N SER A 202 -2.17 1.75 16.41
CA SER A 202 -3.10 0.98 15.59
C SER A 202 -2.50 -0.37 15.18
N GLN A 203 -3.21 -1.44 15.52
CA GLN A 203 -2.77 -2.79 15.23
C GLN A 203 -3.08 -3.18 13.78
N PRO A 204 -2.21 -3.98 13.12
CA PRO A 204 -2.53 -4.55 11.83
C PRO A 204 -3.82 -5.38 11.91
N THR A 205 -4.56 -5.46 10.80
CA THR A 205 -5.75 -6.29 10.72
C THR A 205 -5.44 -7.74 11.11
N LYS A 206 -6.38 -8.43 11.75
CA LYS A 206 -6.23 -9.84 12.17
C LYS A 206 -5.65 -10.71 11.05
N ARG A 207 -6.21 -10.60 9.85
CA ARG A 207 -5.72 -11.30 8.65
C ARG A 207 -4.25 -11.05 8.32
N ASN A 208 -3.78 -9.80 8.43
CA ASN A 208 -2.38 -9.48 8.16
C ASN A 208 -1.46 -10.02 9.27
N ARG A 209 -1.91 -10.00 10.53
CA ARG A 209 -1.19 -10.61 11.65
C ARG A 209 -1.04 -12.12 11.47
N ASP A 210 -2.16 -12.82 11.22
CA ASP A 210 -2.17 -14.28 11.02
C ASP A 210 -1.27 -14.69 9.84
N ARG A 211 -1.29 -13.93 8.74
CA ARG A 211 -0.40 -14.16 7.59
C ARG A 211 1.07 -13.95 7.95
N ASN A 212 1.39 -12.88 8.66
CA ASN A 212 2.77 -12.59 9.05
C ASN A 212 3.31 -13.64 10.01
N GLU A 213 2.48 -14.07 10.96
CA GLU A 213 2.81 -15.14 11.90
C GLU A 213 3.05 -16.47 11.16
N GLN A 214 2.18 -16.80 10.20
CA GLN A 214 2.37 -18.01 9.39
C GLN A 214 3.68 -17.96 8.59
N VAL A 215 3.99 -16.84 7.94
CA VAL A 215 5.25 -16.68 7.20
C VAL A 215 6.43 -16.88 8.13
N LYS A 216 6.38 -16.31 9.34
CA LYS A 216 7.44 -16.46 10.35
C LYS A 216 7.63 -17.93 10.74
N ILE A 217 6.56 -18.61 11.17
CA ILE A 217 6.60 -20.03 11.57
C ILE A 217 7.18 -20.91 10.45
N LEU A 218 6.68 -20.77 9.22
CA LEU A 218 7.14 -21.62 8.11
C LEU A 218 8.57 -21.29 7.69
N THR A 219 8.99 -20.02 7.82
CA THR A 219 10.37 -19.61 7.56
C THR A 219 11.33 -20.24 8.57
N GLU A 220 10.96 -20.26 9.85
CA GLU A 220 11.74 -20.91 10.91
C GLU A 220 11.83 -22.43 10.70
N GLN A 221 10.71 -23.08 10.35
CA GLN A 221 10.71 -24.51 10.03
C GLN A 221 11.60 -24.85 8.82
N LEU A 222 11.60 -23.98 7.79
CA LEU A 222 12.45 -24.15 6.62
C LEU A 222 13.93 -23.96 6.98
N ALA A 223 14.28 -22.93 7.76
CA ALA A 223 15.64 -22.69 8.24
C ALA A 223 16.18 -23.85 9.08
N ASN A 224 15.32 -24.46 9.90
CA ASN A 224 15.63 -25.64 10.71
C ASN A 224 15.58 -26.96 9.92
N LYS A 225 15.39 -26.91 8.59
CA LYS A 225 15.28 -28.08 7.69
C LYS A 225 14.16 -29.07 8.08
N GLN A 226 13.17 -28.62 8.83
CA GLN A 226 12.01 -29.44 9.24
C GLN A 226 11.02 -29.64 8.08
N ILE A 227 11.01 -28.70 7.13
CA ILE A 227 10.21 -28.77 5.92
C ILE A 227 11.08 -28.50 4.69
N THR A 228 10.71 -29.08 3.56
CA THR A 228 11.35 -28.80 2.26
C THR A 228 10.75 -27.54 1.62
N PRO A 229 11.44 -26.89 0.66
CA PRO A 229 10.85 -25.79 -0.11
C PRO A 229 9.51 -26.18 -0.78
N LYS A 230 9.37 -27.42 -1.24
CA LYS A 230 8.11 -27.95 -1.77
C LYS A 230 6.98 -27.95 -0.73
N MET A 231 7.26 -28.42 0.47
CA MET A 231 6.30 -28.43 1.59
C MET A 231 5.95 -27.00 2.01
N PHE A 232 6.95 -26.10 2.10
CA PHE A 232 6.74 -24.69 2.37
C PHE A 232 5.73 -24.07 1.40
N LEU A 233 5.95 -24.26 0.08
CA LEU A 233 5.05 -23.77 -0.95
C LEU A 233 3.62 -24.34 -0.78
N GLN A 234 3.48 -25.65 -0.56
CA GLN A 234 2.18 -26.29 -0.36
C GLN A 234 1.45 -25.71 0.87
N MET A 235 2.12 -25.61 2.02
CA MET A 235 1.55 -25.11 3.26
C MET A 235 1.15 -23.63 3.18
N MET A 236 1.98 -22.81 2.52
CA MET A 236 1.62 -21.42 2.22
C MET A 236 0.36 -21.37 1.35
N THR A 237 0.25 -22.16 0.28
CA THR A 237 -0.91 -22.10 -0.63
C THR A 237 -2.24 -22.56 -0.02
N ASN A 238 -2.22 -23.51 0.91
CA ASN A 238 -3.43 -24.09 1.52
C ASN A 238 -4.11 -23.12 2.51
N LYS A 239 -3.32 -22.34 3.26
CA LYS A 239 -3.84 -21.37 4.23
C LYS A 239 -3.97 -19.95 3.66
N ILE A 240 -3.33 -19.67 2.52
CA ILE A 240 -3.63 -18.49 1.72
C ILE A 240 -4.93 -18.72 0.92
N THR A 241 -6.05 -18.82 1.65
CA THR A 241 -7.39 -18.78 1.06
C THR A 241 -7.68 -17.41 0.44
N ASN A 242 -6.96 -16.35 0.86
CA ASN A 242 -7.21 -14.97 0.42
C ASN A 242 -5.95 -14.24 -0.10
N LEU A 243 -5.33 -14.69 -1.19
CA LEU A 243 -4.62 -13.78 -2.11
C LEU A 243 -5.57 -13.17 -3.17
N ALA A 244 -6.80 -13.68 -3.24
CA ALA A 244 -7.96 -13.13 -3.96
C ALA A 244 -9.14 -13.25 -2.98
N PRO A 245 -9.67 -12.14 -2.43
CA PRO A 245 -10.52 -11.21 -3.19
C PRO A 245 -10.35 -9.73 -2.76
N VAL A 246 -9.16 -9.14 -2.96
CA VAL A 246 -8.98 -7.66 -2.82
C VAL A 246 -8.31 -7.02 -4.05
N VAL A 247 -7.76 -7.81 -4.99
CA VAL A 247 -7.04 -7.28 -6.16
C VAL A 247 -7.69 -7.68 -7.49
N LEU A 248 -8.80 -8.44 -7.47
CA LEU A 248 -9.57 -8.72 -8.68
C LEU A 248 -10.65 -7.67 -8.97
N ASP A 249 -11.06 -6.85 -7.97
CA ASP A 249 -12.23 -5.97 -8.13
C ASP A 249 -12.04 -4.50 -7.72
N ARG A 250 -10.90 -4.06 -7.18
CA ARG A 250 -10.77 -2.68 -6.68
C ARG A 250 -9.38 -2.06 -6.80
N THR A 251 -8.90 -1.92 -8.04
CA THR A 251 -8.08 -0.76 -8.41
C THR A 251 -8.41 -0.44 -9.86
N PRO A 252 -8.87 0.78 -10.18
CA PRO A 252 -8.80 1.27 -11.55
C PRO A 252 -7.39 1.01 -12.06
N ILE A 253 -7.33 0.40 -13.23
CA ILE A 253 -6.10 0.31 -14.02
C ILE A 253 -5.78 1.75 -14.37
N ASP A 254 -4.63 2.23 -13.92
CA ASP A 254 -4.17 3.60 -14.21
C ASP A 254 -3.80 3.66 -15.71
N GLU A 255 -4.82 3.85 -16.54
CA GLU A 255 -4.74 4.30 -17.92
C GLU A 255 -4.88 5.82 -17.88
N SER A 256 -3.77 6.56 -17.81
CA SER A 256 -3.67 7.92 -18.36
C SER A 256 -2.26 8.50 -18.17
N GLU A 257 -1.43 8.28 -19.18
CA GLU A 257 -0.70 9.41 -19.75
C GLU A 257 -1.65 10.05 -20.76
N THR A 258 -2.02 11.33 -20.56
CA THR A 258 -2.20 12.41 -21.56
C THR A 258 -3.24 13.45 -21.14
N GLU A 259 -2.81 14.72 -21.24
CA GLU A 259 -3.54 15.92 -21.64
C GLU A 259 -4.45 16.67 -20.64
N ASP A 260 -3.85 17.74 -20.11
CA ASP A 260 -4.29 19.15 -20.03
C ASP A 260 -5.72 19.49 -20.46
N GLU A 261 -6.48 20.18 -19.59
CA GLU A 261 -7.09 21.48 -19.90
C GLU A 261 -7.68 22.13 -18.62
N SER A 262 -7.34 23.41 -18.46
CA SER A 262 -7.70 24.34 -17.39
C SER A 262 -9.13 24.89 -17.49
N GLN A 263 -9.74 25.34 -16.35
CA GLN A 263 -10.60 26.56 -16.13
C GLN A 263 -11.34 26.46 -14.75
N PRO A 264 -11.91 27.54 -14.13
CA PRO A 264 -11.41 28.16 -12.90
C PRO A 264 -12.23 27.90 -11.61
N ILE A 265 -11.66 28.41 -10.52
CA ILE A 265 -11.87 28.19 -9.07
C ILE A 265 -13.13 28.85 -8.48
N LEU A 266 -13.75 28.21 -7.48
CA LEU A 266 -14.42 28.87 -6.35
C LEU A 266 -13.83 28.37 -5.01
N GLN A 267 -13.59 29.31 -4.10
CA GLN A 267 -12.64 29.24 -2.98
C GLN A 267 -13.33 28.88 -1.65
N ASP A 268 -14.11 27.79 -1.60
CA ASP A 268 -15.11 27.56 -0.53
C ASP A 268 -14.64 26.73 0.68
N GLY A 269 -13.44 26.13 0.65
CA GLY A 269 -13.03 25.13 1.65
C GLY A 269 -12.79 25.64 3.09
N LEU A 270 -12.53 26.94 3.27
CA LEU A 270 -12.16 27.57 4.55
C LEU A 270 -13.33 28.26 5.26
N LEU A 271 -14.47 28.38 4.60
CA LEU A 271 -15.62 29.10 5.13
C LEU A 271 -16.50 28.15 5.95
N CYS A 272 -17.08 28.67 7.02
CA CYS A 272 -18.05 27.98 7.85
C CYS A 272 -19.16 27.38 6.98
N GLU A 273 -19.42 26.08 7.14
CA GLU A 273 -20.43 25.35 6.33
C GLU A 273 -21.89 25.76 6.66
N ILE A 274 -22.08 26.68 7.61
CA ILE A 274 -23.39 27.27 7.92
C ILE A 274 -23.55 28.64 7.26
N CYS A 275 -22.63 29.58 7.51
CA CYS A 275 -22.78 30.95 7.02
C CYS A 275 -22.09 31.23 5.70
N PHE A 276 -21.17 30.37 5.25
CA PHE A 276 -20.35 30.56 4.05
C PHE A 276 -19.68 31.95 3.97
N LYS A 277 -19.42 32.57 5.12
CA LYS A 277 -18.87 33.94 5.23
C LYS A 277 -17.64 34.02 6.12
N ASN A 278 -17.71 33.43 7.31
CA ASN A 278 -16.63 33.47 8.28
C ASN A 278 -15.76 32.22 8.17
N LYS A 279 -14.47 32.34 8.51
CA LYS A 279 -13.56 31.18 8.56
C LYS A 279 -13.99 30.18 9.64
N LYS A 280 -13.74 28.90 9.38
CA LYS A 280 -13.89 27.83 10.37
C LYS A 280 -12.91 28.06 11.53
N CYS A 281 -13.39 27.98 12.77
CA CYS A 281 -12.56 28.13 13.97
C CYS A 281 -13.07 27.35 15.19
N MET A 282 -14.11 26.53 15.06
CA MET A 282 -14.70 25.79 16.19
C MET A 282 -14.56 24.28 16.02
N LEU A 283 -13.87 23.63 16.97
CA LEU A 283 -13.78 22.18 17.10
C LEU A 283 -14.82 21.66 18.09
N LEU A 284 -15.61 20.67 17.67
CA LEU A 284 -16.63 20.01 18.50
C LEU A 284 -16.15 18.64 18.98
N LEU A 285 -16.13 18.40 20.29
CA LEU A 285 -15.75 17.12 20.88
C LEU A 285 -16.98 16.38 21.43
N PRO A 286 -17.01 15.03 21.32
CA PRO A 286 -15.94 14.14 20.88
C PRO A 286 -15.91 13.85 19.37
N CYS A 287 -16.83 14.40 18.57
CA CYS A 287 -16.98 14.05 17.15
C CYS A 287 -15.89 14.61 16.21
N ARG A 288 -15.07 15.54 16.71
CA ARG A 288 -13.92 16.16 16.01
C ARG A 288 -14.28 16.96 14.75
N HIS A 289 -15.53 17.41 14.60
CA HIS A 289 -15.90 18.28 13.48
C HIS A 289 -15.41 19.71 13.70
N ALA A 290 -14.67 20.23 12.73
CA ALA A 290 -14.11 21.59 12.70
C ALA A 290 -14.68 22.41 11.52
N LYS A 291 -16.01 22.49 11.41
CA LYS A 291 -16.71 22.99 10.22
C LYS A 291 -17.42 24.33 10.42
N LEU A 292 -17.35 24.89 11.63
CA LEU A 292 -18.11 26.08 12.04
C LEU A 292 -17.18 27.24 12.39
N CYS A 293 -17.67 28.46 12.16
CA CYS A 293 -17.12 29.66 12.81
C CYS A 293 -17.75 29.83 14.19
N LYS A 294 -17.07 30.60 15.05
CA LYS A 294 -17.52 30.92 16.41
C LYS A 294 -18.93 31.55 16.48
N PRO A 295 -19.27 32.57 15.67
CA PRO A 295 -20.62 33.14 15.69
C PRO A 295 -21.73 32.12 15.34
N CYS A 296 -21.47 31.21 14.40
CA CYS A 296 -22.44 30.18 14.05
C CYS A 296 -22.60 29.13 15.16
N PHE A 297 -21.53 28.82 15.88
CA PHE A 297 -21.62 27.92 17.03
C PHE A 297 -22.36 28.57 18.20
N GLU A 298 -22.05 29.82 18.53
CA GLU A 298 -22.74 30.59 19.59
C GLU A 298 -24.24 30.70 19.32
N GLY A 299 -24.64 30.98 18.07
CA GLY A 299 -26.05 30.99 17.68
C GLY A 299 -26.77 29.63 17.80
N ILE A 300 -26.04 28.52 17.69
CA ILE A 300 -26.59 27.18 17.97
C ILE A 300 -26.72 26.97 19.48
N GLN A 301 -25.69 27.35 20.23
CA GLN A 301 -25.64 27.24 21.69
C GLN A 301 -26.77 28.05 22.34
N ASP A 302 -27.02 29.28 21.89
CA ASP A 302 -28.08 30.14 22.42
C ASP A 302 -29.49 29.56 22.19
N LYS A 303 -29.74 29.00 21.00
CA LYS A 303 -31.01 28.33 20.71
C LYS A 303 -31.25 27.12 21.60
N HIS A 304 -30.21 26.32 21.85
CA HIS A 304 -30.30 25.14 22.71
C HIS A 304 -30.42 25.50 24.19
N ASN A 305 -29.70 26.53 24.66
CA ASN A 305 -29.80 27.05 26.02
C ASN A 305 -31.22 27.57 26.32
N ASN A 306 -31.84 28.28 25.37
CA ASN A 306 -33.21 28.78 25.52
C ASN A 306 -34.28 27.66 25.52
N GLN A 307 -33.95 26.49 24.97
CA GLN A 307 -34.84 25.33 24.89
C GLN A 307 -34.55 24.26 25.96
N GLY A 308 -33.48 24.42 26.76
CA GLY A 308 -33.05 23.44 27.77
C GLY A 308 -32.61 22.10 27.17
N THR A 309 -32.07 22.09 25.94
CA THR A 309 -31.70 20.86 25.22
C THR A 309 -30.18 20.69 25.09
N LEU A 310 -29.73 19.43 24.97
CA LEU A 310 -28.31 19.10 24.75
C LEU A 310 -27.85 19.60 23.37
N ILE A 311 -26.65 20.18 23.32
CA ILE A 311 -26.04 20.67 22.08
C ILE A 311 -25.63 19.47 21.21
N LEU A 312 -26.14 19.41 19.98
CA LEU A 312 -25.79 18.39 19.00
C LEU A 312 -24.91 18.96 17.90
N CYS A 313 -23.94 18.19 17.43
CA CYS A 313 -23.15 18.53 16.26
C CYS A 313 -24.05 18.56 15.01
N PRO A 314 -24.09 19.65 14.22
CA PRO A 314 -24.94 19.74 13.04
C PRO A 314 -24.65 18.69 11.95
N PHE A 315 -23.44 18.14 11.94
CA PHE A 315 -22.95 17.26 10.86
C PHE A 315 -23.12 15.77 11.16
N CYS A 316 -23.00 15.36 12.43
CA CYS A 316 -23.10 13.96 12.83
C CYS A 316 -24.15 13.69 13.91
N ARG A 317 -24.82 14.74 14.40
CA ARG A 317 -25.83 14.70 15.48
C ARG A 317 -25.35 14.10 16.80
N GLN A 318 -24.04 13.95 16.99
CA GLN A 318 -23.45 13.53 18.25
C GLN A 318 -23.52 14.66 19.29
N ILE A 319 -23.75 14.30 20.56
CA ILE A 319 -23.77 15.25 21.69
C ILE A 319 -22.38 15.90 21.82
N VAL A 320 -22.36 17.22 21.87
CA VAL A 320 -21.15 18.02 22.05
C VAL A 320 -20.87 18.15 23.54
N GLY A 321 -19.81 17.49 24.02
CA GLY A 321 -19.38 17.54 25.42
C GLY A 321 -18.39 18.65 25.72
N GLN A 322 -17.59 19.06 24.73
CA GLN A 322 -16.61 20.14 24.88
C GLN A 322 -16.41 20.84 23.53
N THR A 323 -16.10 22.13 23.57
CA THR A 323 -15.68 22.89 22.39
C THR A 323 -14.33 23.54 22.60
N GLN A 324 -13.61 23.71 21.49
CA GLN A 324 -12.32 24.39 21.47
C GLN A 324 -12.25 25.31 20.27
N GLU A 325 -11.86 26.57 20.50
CA GLU A 325 -11.52 27.49 19.42
C GLU A 325 -10.13 27.12 18.87
N ILE A 326 -10.06 26.96 17.57
CA ILE A 326 -8.84 26.59 16.85
C ILE A 326 -8.54 27.64 15.78
N TYR A 327 -7.26 27.94 15.60
CA TYR A 327 -6.79 28.82 14.54
C TYR A 327 -6.42 27.95 13.33
N ILE A 328 -7.18 28.08 12.24
CA ILE A 328 -7.02 27.35 10.97
C ILE A 328 -6.36 28.26 9.93
#